data_AF-A0A849DTG4-F1
#
_entry.id   AF-A0A849DTG4-F1
#
_cell.length_a   1.000
_cell.length_b   1.000
_cell.length_c   1.000
_cell.angle_alpha   90.00
_cell.angle_beta   90.00
_cell.angle_gamma   90.00
#
_symmetry.space_group_name_H-M   'P 1'
#
loop_
_entity.id
_entity.type
_entity.pdbx_description
1 polymer ?
#
loop_
_entity_poly.entity_id
_entity_poly.type
_entity_poly.pdbx_seq_one_letter_code
_entity_poly.pdbx_strand_id
1 'polypeptide(L)'
;MCVQCVGMCAYCDCRSLPAISRLSRDHADILELADELTLLVNVGGPSDATFDRFLAMLREHGRREEAGLFAELSLDEAFADAMRALRVEHRTIYRVLRLLRRNGTDAHTLRSALGSLFRHILREERGLFPPAAIMLSTEALERADTPGGRWPD
;
A
#
# COMPACT_ATOMS: atom_id res chain seq x y z
N MET A 1 -3.01 25.24 -13.09
CA MET A 1 -1.59 25.29 -13.53
C MET A 1 -0.79 24.51 -12.49
N CYS A 2 -0.20 23.34 -12.68
CA CYS A 2 0.06 22.47 -13.82
C CYS A 2 -0.12 21.03 -13.29
N VAL A 3 -1.11 20.28 -13.80
CA VAL A 3 -1.34 18.87 -13.43
C VAL A 3 -0.60 18.02 -14.45
N GLN A 4 0.72 17.92 -14.30
CA GLN A 4 1.54 17.06 -15.15
C GLN A 4 2.91 16.85 -14.52
N CYS A 5 3.01 15.78 -13.73
CA CYS A 5 4.24 15.03 -13.43
C CYS A 5 3.89 13.71 -12.73
N VAL A 6 2.85 12.99 -13.18
CA VAL A 6 2.77 11.54 -12.90
C VAL A 6 3.73 10.91 -13.89
N GLY A 7 4.98 10.76 -13.46
CA GLY A 7 6.07 10.25 -14.28
C GLY A 7 5.65 8.96 -14.97
N MET A 8 5.57 9.04 -16.30
CA MET A 8 5.59 7.89 -17.19
C MET A 8 6.79 7.04 -16.77
N CYS A 9 6.54 5.87 -16.18
CA CYS A 9 7.54 4.83 -16.08
C CYS A 9 7.68 4.24 -17.49
N ALA A 10 8.40 4.95 -18.38
CA ALA A 10 8.49 4.64 -19.81
C ALA A 10 9.26 3.34 -20.12
N TYR A 11 9.62 2.55 -19.10
CA TYR A 11 10.45 1.36 -19.26
C TYR A 11 9.69 0.03 -19.13
N CYS A 12 8.51 -0.01 -18.51
CA CYS A 12 7.79 -1.29 -18.37
C CYS A 12 6.25 -1.25 -18.48
N ASP A 13 5.62 -0.08 -18.60
CA ASP A 13 4.14 0.09 -18.71
C ASP A 13 3.33 -0.71 -17.67
N CYS A 14 3.91 -1.11 -16.54
CA CYS A 14 3.24 -1.98 -15.55
C CYS A 14 1.89 -1.45 -15.06
N ARG A 15 1.67 -0.14 -15.09
CA ARG A 15 0.40 0.49 -14.67
C ARG A 15 -0.76 0.26 -15.65
N SER A 16 -0.50 -0.28 -16.84
CA SER A 16 -1.55 -0.76 -17.75
C SER A 16 -2.04 -2.17 -17.39
N LEU A 17 -1.25 -2.94 -16.61
CA LEU A 17 -1.63 -4.27 -16.14
C LEU A 17 -2.69 -4.17 -15.03
N PRO A 18 -3.85 -4.85 -15.15
CA PRO A 18 -4.98 -4.66 -14.23
C PRO A 18 -4.64 -4.78 -12.74
N ALA A 19 -3.93 -5.85 -12.34
CA ALA A 19 -3.52 -6.09 -10.95
C ALA A 19 -2.71 -4.93 -10.37
N ILE A 20 -1.67 -4.48 -11.09
CA ILE A 20 -0.78 -3.40 -10.65
C ILE A 20 -1.51 -2.05 -10.71
N SER A 21 -2.27 -1.81 -11.78
CA SER A 21 -3.05 -0.59 -11.96
C SER A 21 -4.02 -0.35 -10.79
N ARG A 22 -4.65 -1.42 -10.29
CA ARG A 22 -5.54 -1.36 -9.13
C ARG A 22 -4.80 -1.03 -7.85
N LEU A 23 -3.66 -1.67 -7.59
CA LEU A 23 -2.82 -1.37 -6.42
C LEU A 23 -2.29 0.07 -6.43
N SER A 24 -1.83 0.55 -7.59
CA SER A 24 -1.40 1.94 -7.74
C SER A 24 -2.51 2.96 -7.53
N ARG A 25 -3.77 2.61 -7.84
CA ARG A 25 -4.92 3.47 -7.50
C ARG A 25 -5.18 3.48 -5.99
N ASP A 26 -5.13 2.33 -5.33
CA ASP A 26 -5.24 2.28 -3.88
C ASP A 26 -4.15 3.14 -3.22
N HIS A 27 -2.91 3.09 -3.72
CA HIS A 27 -1.82 3.92 -3.22
C HIS A 27 -2.11 5.42 -3.34
N ALA A 28 -2.68 5.87 -4.45
CA ALA A 28 -3.05 7.26 -4.62
C ALA A 28 -4.12 7.68 -3.58
N ASP A 29 -5.16 6.87 -3.41
CA ASP A 29 -6.24 7.13 -2.46
C ASP A 29 -5.73 7.10 -1.00
N ILE A 30 -4.82 6.17 -0.69
CA ILE A 30 -4.17 6.05 0.63
C ILE A 30 -3.34 7.30 0.92
N LEU A 31 -2.55 7.78 -0.04
CA LEU A 31 -1.71 8.96 0.15
C LEU A 31 -2.55 10.23 0.30
N GLU A 32 -3.66 10.36 -0.43
CA GLU A 32 -4.59 11.48 -0.27
C GLU A 32 -5.18 11.52 1.15
N LEU A 33 -5.65 10.38 1.67
CA LEU A 33 -6.13 10.30 3.06
C LEU A 33 -5.01 10.52 4.08
N ALA A 34 -3.79 10.05 3.82
CA ALA A 34 -2.65 10.28 4.70
C ALA A 34 -2.31 11.78 4.81
N ASP A 35 -2.40 12.52 3.71
CA ASP A 35 -2.24 13.97 3.69
C ASP A 35 -3.37 14.66 4.50
N GLU A 36 -4.62 14.21 4.34
CA GLU A 36 -5.75 14.70 5.14
C GLU A 36 -5.51 14.50 6.65
N LEU A 37 -5.08 13.31 7.08
CA LEU A 37 -4.75 13.03 8.48
C LEU A 37 -3.61 13.92 9.00
N THR A 38 -2.61 14.20 8.16
CA THR A 38 -1.49 15.08 8.50
C THR A 38 -1.93 16.53 8.70
N LEU A 39 -2.91 17.01 7.94
CA LEU A 39 -3.49 18.33 8.13
C LEU A 39 -4.34 18.38 9.40
N LEU A 40 -5.25 17.41 9.57
CA LEU A 40 -6.20 17.37 10.68
C LEU A 40 -5.51 17.27 12.05
N VAL A 41 -4.38 16.57 12.15
CA VAL A 41 -3.66 16.43 13.42
C VAL A 41 -3.13 17.75 13.98
N ASN A 42 -3.00 18.79 13.15
CA ASN A 42 -2.56 20.11 13.61
C ASN A 42 -3.72 21.02 14.07
N VAL A 43 -4.98 20.63 13.81
CA VAL A 43 -6.18 21.46 14.07
C VAL A 43 -7.21 20.78 14.97
N GLY A 44 -6.75 19.85 15.82
CA GLY A 44 -7.60 19.14 16.80
C GLY A 44 -7.73 17.64 16.56
N GLY A 45 -7.10 17.10 15.51
CA GLY A 45 -7.12 15.68 15.20
C GLY A 45 -8.18 15.30 14.17
N PRO A 46 -7.99 14.16 13.47
CA PRO A 46 -9.00 13.62 12.58
C PRO A 46 -10.20 13.09 13.38
N SER A 47 -11.37 13.08 12.74
CA SER A 47 -12.52 12.38 13.30
C SER A 47 -12.26 10.87 13.34
N ASP A 48 -12.92 10.20 14.28
CA ASP A 48 -12.96 8.74 14.38
C ASP A 48 -13.32 8.08 13.05
N ALA A 49 -14.32 8.62 12.34
CA ALA A 49 -14.77 8.11 11.05
C ALA A 49 -13.71 8.27 9.95
N THR A 50 -13.00 9.41 9.91
CA THR A 50 -11.91 9.65 8.95
C THR A 50 -10.77 8.65 9.17
N PHE A 51 -10.37 8.45 10.42
CA PHE A 51 -9.30 7.52 10.76
C PHE A 51 -9.73 6.06 10.49
N ASP A 52 -10.96 5.67 10.84
CA ASP A 52 -11.47 4.33 10.57
C ASP A 52 -11.55 4.03 9.07
N ARG A 53 -11.92 5.01 8.23
CA ARG A 53 -11.87 4.90 6.76
C ARG A 53 -10.46 4.63 6.27
N PHE A 54 -9.47 5.37 6.79
CA PHE A 54 -8.06 5.17 6.42
C PHE A 54 -7.57 3.76 6.80
N LEU A 55 -7.85 3.30 8.01
CA LEU A 55 -7.48 1.94 8.45
C LEU A 55 -8.17 0.85 7.61
N ALA A 56 -9.45 1.03 7.27
CA ALA A 56 -10.16 0.10 6.41
C ALA A 56 -9.53 0.00 5.01
N MET A 57 -9.11 1.13 4.46
CA MET A 57 -8.43 1.18 3.16
C MET A 57 -7.08 0.47 3.19
N LEU A 58 -6.23 0.74 4.20
CA LEU A 58 -4.95 0.05 4.37
C LEU A 58 -5.12 -1.46 4.49
N ARG A 59 -6.11 -1.91 5.26
CA ARG A 59 -6.39 -3.34 5.44
C ARG A 59 -6.82 -3.99 4.13
N GLU A 60 -7.70 -3.36 3.37
CA GLU A 60 -8.17 -3.91 2.09
C GLU A 60 -7.07 -3.91 1.02
N HIS A 61 -6.28 -2.84 0.96
CA HIS A 61 -5.13 -2.74 0.07
C HIS A 61 -4.12 -3.84 0.35
N GLY A 62 -3.64 -3.94 1.60
CA GLY A 62 -2.70 -5.00 1.95
C GLY A 62 -3.27 -6.39 1.67
N ARG A 63 -4.55 -6.65 2.01
CA ARG A 63 -5.20 -7.94 1.73
C ARG A 63 -5.11 -8.33 0.27
N ARG A 64 -5.31 -7.37 -0.63
CA ARG A 64 -5.22 -7.56 -2.07
C ARG A 64 -3.81 -7.88 -2.51
N GLU A 65 -2.80 -7.19 -1.97
CA GLU A 65 -1.41 -7.49 -2.27
C GLU A 65 -0.98 -8.86 -1.77
N GLU A 66 -1.26 -9.15 -0.49
CA GLU A 66 -0.76 -10.35 0.17
C GLU A 66 -1.34 -11.64 -0.38
N ALA A 67 -2.61 -11.60 -0.79
CA ALA A 67 -3.32 -12.72 -1.38
C ALA A 67 -3.24 -12.77 -2.91
N GLY A 68 -2.86 -11.65 -3.55
CA GLY A 68 -2.69 -11.53 -4.99
C GLY A 68 -1.21 -11.49 -5.35
N LEU A 69 -0.70 -10.31 -5.70
CA LEU A 69 0.63 -10.13 -6.29
C LEU A 69 1.75 -10.74 -5.43
N PHE A 70 1.72 -10.58 -4.11
CA PHE A 70 2.77 -11.12 -3.25
C PHE A 70 2.68 -12.63 -3.12
N ALA A 71 1.49 -13.24 -3.27
CA ALA A 71 1.35 -14.70 -3.25
C ALA A 71 2.01 -15.32 -4.48
N GLU A 72 1.75 -14.76 -5.66
CA GLU A 72 2.37 -15.21 -6.93
C GLU A 72 3.89 -15.00 -6.91
N LEU A 73 4.37 -13.84 -6.47
CA LEU A 73 5.82 -13.59 -6.35
C LEU A 73 6.50 -14.49 -5.31
N SER A 74 5.80 -14.91 -4.26
CA SER A 74 6.38 -15.80 -3.24
C SER A 74 6.58 -17.24 -3.74
N LEU A 75 6.09 -17.59 -4.94
CA LEU A 75 6.36 -18.89 -5.58
C LEU A 75 7.81 -18.97 -6.10
N ASP A 76 8.46 -17.83 -6.30
CA ASP A 76 9.88 -17.75 -6.63
C ASP A 76 10.70 -17.46 -5.35
N GLU A 77 11.65 -18.35 -5.05
CA GLU A 77 12.53 -18.24 -3.89
C GLU A 77 13.32 -16.92 -3.87
N ALA A 78 13.62 -16.34 -5.03
CA ALA A 78 14.33 -15.07 -5.15
C ALA A 78 13.55 -13.90 -4.54
N PHE A 79 12.21 -13.98 -4.48
CA PHE A 79 11.36 -12.93 -3.94
C PHE A 79 10.81 -13.25 -2.54
N ALA A 80 10.88 -14.50 -2.09
CA ALA A 80 10.26 -14.95 -0.83
C ALA A 80 10.66 -14.09 0.39
N ASP A 81 11.93 -13.71 0.49
CA ASP A 81 12.44 -12.88 1.58
C ASP A 81 11.93 -11.44 1.52
N ALA A 82 11.92 -10.85 0.32
CA ALA A 82 11.36 -9.52 0.10
C ALA A 82 9.86 -9.48 0.43
N MET A 83 9.12 -10.51 -0.01
CA MET A 83 7.68 -10.62 0.25
C MET A 83 7.40 -10.84 1.74
N ARG A 84 8.24 -11.59 2.46
CA ARG A 84 8.13 -11.72 3.93
C ARG A 84 8.37 -10.37 4.62
N ALA A 85 9.35 -9.59 4.16
CA ALA A 85 9.65 -8.28 4.73
C ALA A 85 8.50 -7.28 4.54
N LEU A 86 7.91 -7.19 3.34
CA LEU A 86 6.77 -6.29 3.07
C LEU A 86 5.56 -6.65 3.94
N ARG A 87 5.25 -7.94 4.11
CA ARG A 87 4.18 -8.39 5.03
C ARG A 87 4.44 -8.00 6.49
N VAL A 88 5.70 -7.97 6.93
CA VAL A 88 6.05 -7.47 8.27
C VAL A 88 5.83 -5.95 8.35
N GLU A 89 6.19 -5.20 7.31
CA GLU A 89 5.97 -3.76 7.24
C GLU A 89 4.48 -3.42 7.31
N HIS A 90 3.64 -4.10 6.52
CA HIS A 90 2.18 -4.02 6.58
C HIS A 90 1.64 -4.13 8.01
N ARG A 91 1.95 -5.25 8.68
CA ARG A 91 1.50 -5.51 10.05
C ARG A 91 2.00 -4.44 11.02
N THR A 92 3.23 -3.98 10.85
CA THR A 92 3.86 -2.99 11.73
C THR A 92 3.19 -1.63 11.59
N ILE A 93 3.03 -1.13 10.36
CA ILE A 93 2.38 0.15 10.06
C ILE A 93 0.93 0.13 10.54
N TYR A 94 0.18 -0.91 10.17
CA TYR A 94 -1.23 -1.05 10.56
C TYR A 94 -1.39 -1.11 12.08
N ARG A 95 -0.53 -1.84 12.79
CA ARG A 95 -0.57 -1.94 14.25
C ARG A 95 -0.37 -0.58 14.91
N VAL A 96 0.61 0.20 14.47
CA VAL A 96 0.89 1.53 15.03
C VAL A 96 -0.31 2.47 14.81
N LEU A 97 -0.84 2.52 13.59
CA LEU A 97 -1.99 3.37 13.27
C LEU A 97 -3.24 2.95 14.05
N ARG A 98 -3.47 1.65 14.22
CA ARG A 98 -4.58 1.13 15.05
C ARG A 98 -4.43 1.50 16.52
N LEU A 99 -3.21 1.55 17.05
CA LEU A 99 -2.95 1.97 18.43
C LEU A 99 -3.23 3.47 18.61
N LEU A 100 -2.83 4.31 17.65
CA LEU A 100 -3.16 5.74 17.65
C LEU A 100 -4.67 5.95 17.63
N ARG A 101 -5.39 5.26 16.74
CA ARG A 101 -6.85 5.33 16.68
C ARG A 101 -7.53 5.00 18.01
N ARG A 102 -7.00 4.04 18.76
CA ARG A 102 -7.59 3.56 20.04
C ARG A 102 -7.24 4.44 21.24
N ASN A 103 -6.01 4.96 21.27
CA ASN A 103 -5.46 5.61 22.47
C ASN A 103 -5.38 7.13 22.34
N GLY A 104 -5.75 7.68 21.19
CA GLY A 104 -5.59 9.09 20.86
C GLY A 104 -4.47 9.32 19.85
N THR A 105 -4.65 10.33 19.00
CA THR A 105 -3.74 10.62 17.89
C THR A 105 -2.59 11.50 18.35
N ASP A 106 -1.46 10.89 18.72
CA ASP A 106 -0.20 11.61 18.88
C ASP A 106 0.36 12.05 17.51
N ALA A 107 0.60 13.36 17.37
CA ALA A 107 0.98 13.95 16.09
C ALA A 107 2.35 13.50 15.59
N HIS A 108 3.32 13.30 16.50
CA HIS A 108 4.66 12.85 16.14
C HIS A 108 4.63 11.40 15.64
N THR A 109 3.97 10.52 16.40
CA THR A 109 3.83 9.10 16.07
C THR A 109 3.02 8.91 14.79
N LEU A 110 1.95 9.69 14.58
CA LEU A 110 1.18 9.66 13.34
C LEU A 110 2.08 10.00 12.14
N ARG A 111 2.81 11.12 12.18
CA ARG A 111 3.72 11.51 11.09
C ARG A 111 4.80 10.47 10.82
N SER A 112 5.34 9.85 11.86
CA SER A 112 6.33 8.77 11.72
C SER A 112 5.74 7.52 11.04
N ALA A 113 4.52 7.15 11.42
CA ALA A 113 3.80 6.04 10.80
C ALA A 113 3.48 6.31 9.32
N LEU A 114 2.97 7.51 9.01
CA LEU A 114 2.68 7.94 7.62
C LEU A 114 3.96 8.04 6.77
N GLY A 115 5.07 8.51 7.32
CA GLY A 115 6.36 8.50 6.63
C GLY A 115 6.89 7.07 6.35
N SER A 116 6.56 6.12 7.23
CA SER A 116 6.87 4.70 7.00
C SER A 116 5.99 4.10 5.91
N LEU A 117 4.69 4.41 5.92
CA LEU A 117 3.75 4.05 4.85
C LEU A 117 4.18 4.61 3.49
N PHE A 118 4.58 5.88 3.42
CA PHE A 118 5.05 6.47 2.16
C PHE A 118 6.29 5.74 1.60
N ARG A 119 7.26 5.40 2.46
CA ARG A 119 8.45 4.65 2.03
C ARG A 119 8.13 3.23 1.57
N HIS A 120 7.15 2.61 2.22
CA HIS A 120 6.64 1.29 1.85
C HIS A 120 5.99 1.32 0.46
N ILE A 121 5.03 2.24 0.23
CA ILE A 121 4.40 2.46 -1.08
C ILE A 121 5.46 2.75 -2.17
N LEU A 122 6.46 3.58 -1.86
CA LEU A 122 7.55 3.86 -2.80
C LEU A 122 8.37 2.61 -3.16
N ARG A 123 8.57 1.69 -2.21
CA ARG A 123 9.30 0.45 -2.45
C ARG A 123 8.50 -0.46 -3.38
N GLU A 124 7.19 -0.53 -3.23
CA GLU A 124 6.34 -1.29 -4.15
C GLU A 124 6.30 -0.67 -5.54
N GLU A 125 5.91 0.61 -5.61
CA GLU A 125 5.73 1.34 -6.88
C GLU A 125 6.99 1.37 -7.75
N ARG A 126 8.17 1.46 -7.14
CA ARG A 126 9.44 1.60 -7.87
C ARG A 126 10.30 0.36 -7.85
N GLY A 127 10.22 -0.42 -6.77
CA GLY A 127 11.10 -1.56 -6.52
C GLY A 127 10.45 -2.91 -6.76
N LEU A 128 9.12 -3.02 -6.70
CA LEU A 128 8.42 -4.30 -6.82
C LEU A 128 7.59 -4.42 -8.10
N PHE A 129 6.72 -3.44 -8.38
CA PHE A 129 5.77 -3.53 -9.48
C PHE A 129 6.46 -3.60 -10.85
N PRO A 130 7.52 -2.83 -11.14
CA PRO A 130 8.19 -2.94 -12.44
C PRO A 130 8.87 -4.31 -12.64
N PRO A 131 9.64 -4.87 -11.68
CA PRO A 131 10.14 -6.24 -11.79
C PRO A 131 9.03 -7.29 -11.90
N ALA A 132 7.95 -7.16 -11.14
CA ALA A 132 6.84 -8.12 -11.18
C ALA A 132 6.19 -8.18 -12.57
N ALA A 133 6.03 -7.04 -13.24
CA ALA A 133 5.50 -6.96 -14.60
C ALA A 133 6.39 -7.63 -15.66
N ILE A 134 7.69 -7.76 -15.39
CA ILE A 134 8.65 -8.41 -16.29
C ILE A 134 8.73 -9.91 -16.00
N MET A 135 8.64 -10.29 -14.72
CA MET A 135 8.91 -11.65 -14.27
C MET A 135 7.68 -12.56 -14.27
N LEU A 136 6.50 -12.02 -13.98
CA LEU A 136 5.27 -12.82 -13.91
C LEU A 136 4.68 -13.03 -15.30
N SER A 137 4.14 -14.23 -15.53
CA SER A 137 3.34 -14.49 -16.74
C SER A 137 2.01 -13.75 -16.67
N THR A 138 1.38 -13.57 -17.84
CA THR A 138 0.03 -12.97 -17.93
C THR A 138 -0.97 -13.73 -17.05
N GLU A 139 -0.94 -15.06 -17.05
CA GLU A 139 -1.84 -15.88 -16.24
C GLU A 139 -1.60 -15.71 -14.73
N ALA A 140 -0.35 -15.49 -14.31
CA ALA A 140 -0.04 -15.19 -12.92
C ALA A 140 -0.57 -13.81 -12.51
N LEU A 141 -0.43 -12.81 -13.38
CA LEU A 141 -0.99 -11.48 -13.16
C LEU A 141 -2.52 -11.48 -13.11
N GLU A 142 -3.18 -12.31 -13.92
CA GLU A 142 -4.64 -12.49 -13.89
C GLU A 142 -5.12 -13.15 -12.58
N ARG A 143 -4.40 -14.17 -12.10
CA ARG A 143 -4.68 -14.77 -10.78
C ARG A 143 -4.48 -13.74 -9.66
N ALA A 144 -3.44 -12.93 -9.75
CA ALA A 144 -3.15 -11.88 -8.77
C ALA A 144 -4.22 -10.78 -8.71
N ASP A 145 -4.94 -10.51 -9.80
CA ASP A 145 -6.05 -9.54 -9.83
C ASP A 145 -7.36 -10.12 -9.26
N THR A 146 -7.43 -11.43 -9.03
CA THR A 146 -8.64 -12.07 -8.51
C THR A 146 -8.85 -11.70 -7.04
N PRO A 147 -10.02 -11.17 -6.65
CA PRO A 147 -10.28 -10.84 -5.25
C PRO A 147 -10.34 -12.10 -4.39
N GLY A 148 -9.29 -12.36 -3.61
CA GLY A 148 -9.22 -13.52 -2.72
C GLY A 148 -8.41 -13.24 -1.45
N GLY A 149 -8.58 -14.06 -0.42
CA GLY A 149 -7.76 -14.08 0.81
C GLY A 149 -8.27 -13.22 1.97
N ARG A 150 -8.11 -13.75 3.20
CA ARG A 150 -8.35 -13.03 4.46
C ARG A 150 -7.03 -12.44 4.94
N TRP A 151 -7.03 -11.17 5.33
CA TRP A 151 -5.88 -10.57 6.00
C TRP A 151 -5.65 -11.27 7.35
N PRO A 152 -4.44 -11.74 7.68
CA PRO A 152 -4.17 -12.33 8.98
C PRO A 152 -4.32 -11.26 10.09
N ASP A 153 -5.09 -11.58 11.12
CA ASP A 153 -5.42 -10.69 12.25
C ASP A 153 -4.18 -10.21 13.05
#